data_AF-A0A256IDR9-F1
#
_entry.id   AF-A0A256IDR9-F1
#
_cell.length_a   1.000
_cell.length_b   1.000
_cell.length_c   1.000
_cell.angle_alpha   90.00
_cell.angle_beta   90.00
_cell.angle_gamma   90.00
#
_symmetry.space_group_name_H-M   'P 1'
#
loop_
_entity.id
_entity.type
_entity.pdbx_description
1 polymer ?
#
loop_
_entity_poly.entity_id
_entity_poly.type
_entity_poly.pdbx_seq_one_letter_code
_entity_poly.pdbx_strand_id
1 'polypeptide(L)'
;MTSPTLRIGGGSGGDDAAVPAPVPPDDPEAWYAPDVRAQYESAPGVVATIRERDGGRFGYDVRDPPLSPADERALSRVREHFADGHGRRPLTRAGAVERAEAGFEPKYGRVLDRLLSTTAAARRRIDHHALCDLRLFGDLTPIALDARIAVADVGDDRELVVHTDAFAPLETGVDADAEYVDRVAGERLARYAVEFAGFAVDVVIYRERLLGSDAFETKYAALEPDLLPGD
;
A
#
# COMPACT_ATOMS: atom_id res chain seq x y z
N MET A 1 -10.65 -8.05 47.66
CA MET A 1 -10.77 -8.36 46.22
C MET A 1 -9.48 -9.06 45.82
N THR A 2 -9.58 -10.36 45.54
CA THR A 2 -8.44 -11.29 45.41
C THR A 2 -8.01 -11.35 43.94
N SER A 3 -6.78 -10.95 43.62
CA SER A 3 -6.21 -11.09 42.29
C SER A 3 -5.93 -12.55 41.97
N PRO A 4 -6.28 -13.08 40.78
CA PRO A 4 -5.94 -14.45 40.42
C PRO A 4 -4.44 -14.53 40.08
N THR A 5 -3.73 -15.39 40.81
CA THR A 5 -2.34 -15.77 40.52
C THR A 5 -2.38 -17.04 39.68
N LEU A 6 -1.82 -16.99 38.47
CA LEU A 6 -1.67 -18.16 37.61
C LEU A 6 -0.65 -19.12 38.25
N ARG A 7 -1.06 -20.35 38.56
CA ARG A 7 -0.16 -21.43 39.01
C ARG A 7 0.12 -22.37 37.84
N ILE A 8 1.37 -22.45 37.43
CA ILE A 8 1.86 -23.48 36.49
C ILE A 8 2.22 -24.72 37.33
N GLY A 9 1.61 -25.85 36.99
CA GLY A 9 1.74 -27.12 37.71
C GLY A 9 3.13 -27.72 37.60
N GLY A 10 3.65 -28.22 38.73
CA GLY A 10 4.91 -28.95 38.79
C GLY A 10 4.74 -30.41 38.34
N GLY A 11 5.46 -30.79 37.29
CA GLY A 11 5.68 -32.17 36.86
C GLY A 11 7.16 -32.37 36.54
N SER A 12 7.76 -33.40 37.12
CA SER A 12 9.20 -33.69 37.08
C SER A 12 9.56 -34.61 35.91
N GLY A 13 10.56 -34.21 35.11
CA GLY A 13 11.53 -35.11 34.47
C GLY A 13 11.27 -35.56 33.02
N GLY A 14 11.69 -34.73 32.06
CA GLY A 14 11.97 -35.07 30.66
C GLY A 14 12.60 -33.84 30.01
N ASP A 15 13.71 -34.01 29.27
CA ASP A 15 14.54 -32.93 28.71
C ASP A 15 13.75 -31.71 28.24
N ASP A 16 14.11 -30.57 28.83
CA ASP A 16 13.89 -29.17 28.42
C ASP A 16 13.04 -28.96 27.15
N ALA A 17 11.71 -29.07 27.28
CA ALA A 17 10.76 -28.53 26.29
C ALA A 17 10.70 -26.99 26.38
N ALA A 18 11.86 -26.35 26.40
CA ALA A 18 11.99 -24.91 26.40
C ALA A 18 11.79 -24.41 24.96
N VAL A 19 10.73 -23.64 24.74
CA VAL A 19 10.51 -22.97 23.45
C VAL A 19 11.72 -22.06 23.18
N PRO A 20 12.41 -22.21 22.03
CA PRO A 20 13.57 -21.38 21.72
C PRO A 20 13.21 -19.89 21.73
N ALA A 21 14.16 -19.05 22.13
CA ALA A 21 13.96 -17.60 22.08
C ALA A 21 13.61 -17.16 20.65
N PRO A 22 12.68 -16.22 20.47
CA PRO A 22 12.29 -15.77 19.14
C PRO A 22 13.45 -15.03 18.45
N VAL A 23 13.74 -15.43 17.22
CA VAL A 23 14.62 -14.73 16.26
C VAL A 23 13.77 -13.85 15.32
N PRO A 24 14.33 -12.98 14.46
CA PRO A 24 13.55 -12.26 13.45
C PRO A 24 12.70 -13.21 12.58
N PRO A 25 11.53 -12.78 12.08
CA PRO A 25 10.60 -13.68 11.41
C PRO A 25 11.09 -14.18 10.05
N ASP A 26 12.04 -13.48 9.41
CA ASP A 26 12.69 -13.90 8.16
C ASP A 26 13.98 -14.71 8.38
N ASP A 27 14.31 -15.01 9.64
CA ASP A 27 15.37 -15.95 9.97
C ASP A 27 14.90 -17.39 9.67
N PRO A 28 15.67 -18.21 8.93
CA PRO A 28 15.28 -19.58 8.61
C PRO A 28 15.06 -20.46 9.86
N GLU A 29 15.61 -20.08 11.01
CA GLU A 29 15.42 -20.78 12.29
C GLU A 29 14.21 -20.27 13.08
N ALA A 30 13.40 -19.35 12.52
CA ALA A 30 12.20 -18.81 13.15
C ALA A 30 11.08 -19.84 13.27
N TRP A 31 11.07 -20.58 14.38
CA TRP A 31 10.09 -21.64 14.66
C TRP A 31 8.61 -21.16 14.63
N TYR A 32 8.36 -19.87 14.87
CA TYR A 32 7.02 -19.28 14.94
C TYR A 32 6.55 -18.68 13.60
N ALA A 33 7.42 -18.59 12.60
CA ALA A 33 7.14 -18.04 11.29
C ALA A 33 7.87 -18.83 10.18
N PRO A 34 7.73 -20.17 10.13
CA PRO A 34 8.55 -21.03 9.26
C PRO A 34 8.35 -20.78 7.77
N ASP A 35 7.25 -20.14 7.40
CA ASP A 35 6.90 -19.79 6.03
C ASP A 35 7.37 -18.39 5.63
N VAL A 36 7.83 -17.54 6.56
CA VAL A 36 8.29 -16.18 6.23
C VAL A 36 9.72 -16.22 5.69
N ARG A 37 9.92 -15.59 4.53
CA ARG A 37 11.20 -15.56 3.80
C ARG A 37 11.84 -14.19 3.74
N ALA A 38 11.03 -13.14 3.87
CA ALA A 38 11.49 -11.78 4.06
C ALA A 38 10.42 -10.99 4.80
N GLN A 39 10.82 -10.08 5.67
CA GLN A 39 9.94 -9.08 6.24
C GLN A 39 10.66 -7.74 6.33
N TYR A 40 10.08 -6.71 5.75
CA TYR A 40 10.72 -5.39 5.69
C TYR A 40 9.68 -4.26 5.65
N GLU A 41 10.12 -3.07 6.04
CA GLU A 41 9.33 -1.85 5.88
C GLU A 41 9.42 -1.40 4.41
N SER A 42 8.31 -1.51 3.68
CA SER A 42 8.25 -1.14 2.25
C SER A 42 7.95 0.35 2.04
N ALA A 43 7.25 0.96 3.00
CA ALA A 43 6.99 2.39 3.11
C ALA A 43 6.84 2.74 4.61
N PRO A 44 6.91 4.02 5.02
CA PRO A 44 6.84 4.40 6.43
C PRO A 44 5.62 3.80 7.17
N GLY A 45 5.88 2.90 8.12
CA GLY A 45 4.86 2.19 8.91
C GLY A 45 4.14 1.03 8.20
N VAL A 46 4.50 0.73 6.95
CA VAL A 46 3.95 -0.36 6.14
C VAL A 46 4.96 -1.50 6.08
N VAL A 47 4.54 -2.70 6.50
CA VAL A 47 5.40 -3.88 6.50
C VAL A 47 4.97 -4.85 5.40
N ALA A 48 5.88 -5.12 4.47
CA ALA A 48 5.75 -6.19 3.50
C ALA A 48 6.32 -7.49 4.08
N THR A 49 5.61 -8.60 3.86
CA THR A 49 6.02 -9.94 4.25
C THR A 49 5.94 -10.87 3.05
N ILE A 50 7.06 -11.50 2.71
CA ILE A 50 7.11 -12.53 1.68
C ILE A 50 7.00 -13.88 2.37
N ARG A 51 6.00 -14.68 1.98
CA ARG A 51 5.78 -16.02 2.51
C ARG A 51 5.99 -17.07 1.44
N GLU A 52 6.64 -18.18 1.77
CA GLU A 52 6.57 -19.38 0.94
C GLU A 52 5.17 -19.98 1.02
N ARG A 53 4.67 -20.41 -0.13
CA ARG A 53 3.40 -21.14 -0.31
C ARG A 53 3.70 -22.53 -0.85
N ASP A 54 2.70 -23.40 -0.83
CA ASP A 54 2.82 -24.76 -1.35
C ASP A 54 3.28 -24.79 -2.80
N GLY A 55 4.16 -25.75 -3.13
CA GLY A 55 4.64 -25.94 -4.50
C GLY A 55 5.70 -24.94 -4.95
N GLY A 56 6.43 -24.31 -4.02
CA GLY A 56 7.53 -23.39 -4.31
C GLY A 56 7.07 -22.01 -4.82
N ARG A 57 5.79 -21.69 -4.61
CA ARG A 57 5.22 -20.36 -4.90
C ARG A 57 5.47 -19.43 -3.71
N PHE A 58 5.30 -18.14 -3.93
CA PHE A 58 5.49 -17.13 -2.89
C PHE A 58 4.32 -16.17 -2.87
N GLY A 59 3.91 -15.76 -1.67
CA GLY A 59 2.91 -14.73 -1.44
C GLY A 59 3.54 -13.43 -0.96
N TYR A 60 2.93 -12.31 -1.32
CA TYR A 60 3.24 -10.97 -0.87
C TYR A 60 2.09 -10.44 -0.02
N ASP A 61 2.30 -10.37 1.29
CA ASP A 61 1.34 -9.84 2.25
C ASP A 61 1.79 -8.46 2.75
N VAL A 62 0.83 -7.57 3.00
CA VAL A 62 1.10 -6.24 3.54
C VAL A 62 0.36 -6.03 4.85
N ARG A 63 1.02 -5.34 5.78
CA ARG A 63 0.41 -4.79 6.99
C ARG A 63 0.60 -3.28 7.07
N ASP A 64 -0.49 -2.55 6.95
CA ASP A 64 -0.55 -1.10 7.16
C ASP A 64 -0.42 -0.69 8.65
N PRO A 65 -0.14 0.61 8.92
CA PRO A 65 -0.20 1.16 10.26
C PRO A 65 -1.58 0.91 10.91
N PRO A 66 -1.65 0.28 12.08
CA PRO A 66 -2.92 -0.13 12.68
C PRO A 66 -3.72 1.09 13.15
N LEU A 67 -5.01 1.13 12.82
CA LEU A 67 -5.92 2.13 13.34
C LEU A 67 -6.56 1.66 14.65
N SER A 68 -6.62 2.53 15.65
CA SER A 68 -7.52 2.29 16.79
C SER A 68 -8.97 2.54 16.37
N PRO A 69 -9.98 2.03 17.11
CA PRO A 69 -11.38 2.34 16.81
C PRO A 69 -11.70 3.84 16.78
N ALA A 70 -10.95 4.67 17.51
CA ALA A 70 -11.10 6.12 17.46
C ALA A 70 -10.51 6.71 16.17
N ASP A 71 -9.39 6.18 15.69
CA ASP A 71 -8.76 6.60 14.44
C ASP A 71 -9.62 6.20 13.24
N GLU A 72 -10.20 4.99 13.26
CA GLU A 72 -11.15 4.53 12.24
C GLU A 72 -12.34 5.48 12.13
N ARG A 73 -12.98 5.84 13.25
CA ARG A 73 -14.08 6.82 13.24
C ARG A 73 -13.66 8.19 12.73
N ALA A 74 -12.41 8.59 12.97
CA ALA A 74 -11.88 9.86 12.48
C ALA A 74 -11.64 9.80 10.96
N LEU A 75 -11.08 8.70 10.47
CA LEU A 75 -10.89 8.43 9.05
C LEU A 75 -12.24 8.35 8.31
N SER A 76 -13.27 7.73 8.90
CA SER A 76 -14.61 7.71 8.30
C SER A 76 -15.17 9.12 8.06
N ARG A 77 -15.00 10.05 9.01
CA ARG A 77 -15.42 11.45 8.81
C ARG A 77 -14.66 12.15 7.68
N VAL A 78 -13.38 11.81 7.52
CA VAL A 78 -12.57 12.31 6.39
C VAL A 78 -13.11 11.75 5.08
N ARG A 79 -13.33 10.43 4.99
CA ARG A 79 -13.91 9.78 3.81
C ARG A 79 -15.28 10.37 3.45
N GLU A 80 -16.16 10.56 4.43
CA GLU A 80 -17.47 11.20 4.26
C GLU A 80 -17.36 12.62 3.70
N HIS A 81 -16.44 13.43 4.22
CA HIS A 81 -16.24 14.80 3.74
C HIS A 81 -15.78 14.87 2.28
N PHE A 82 -14.96 13.90 1.86
CA PHE A 82 -14.43 13.84 0.49
C PHE A 82 -15.23 12.93 -0.44
N ALA A 83 -16.36 12.37 0.00
CA ALA A 83 -17.15 11.43 -0.80
C ALA A 83 -17.60 12.02 -2.14
N ASP A 84 -17.97 13.31 -2.15
CA ASP A 84 -18.42 14.04 -3.34
C ASP A 84 -17.25 14.67 -4.12
N GLY A 85 -16.02 14.58 -3.61
CA GLY A 85 -14.82 15.17 -4.20
C GLY A 85 -14.02 14.15 -5.00
N HIS A 86 -14.02 14.28 -6.32
CA HIS A 86 -13.18 13.44 -7.18
C HIS A 86 -11.79 14.07 -7.35
N GLY A 87 -10.91 13.84 -6.37
CA GLY A 87 -9.48 14.12 -6.54
C GLY A 87 -8.85 13.15 -7.54
N ARG A 88 -7.98 13.64 -8.43
CA ARG A 88 -7.39 12.79 -9.45
C ARG A 88 -6.36 11.83 -8.84
N ARG A 89 -6.49 10.56 -9.20
CA ARG A 89 -5.55 9.49 -8.88
C ARG A 89 -4.34 9.52 -9.80
N PRO A 90 -3.15 9.04 -9.36
CA PRO A 90 -2.01 8.90 -10.24
C PRO A 90 -2.37 7.98 -11.41
N LEU A 91 -1.67 8.11 -12.53
CA LEU A 91 -1.87 7.24 -13.69
C LEU A 91 -0.90 6.05 -13.70
N THR A 92 0.16 6.15 -12.90
CA THR A 92 1.28 5.21 -12.91
C THR A 92 1.81 5.05 -11.50
N ARG A 93 2.52 3.95 -11.26
CA ARG A 93 3.28 3.70 -10.04
C ARG A 93 4.23 4.86 -9.68
N ALA A 94 4.99 5.37 -10.65
CA ALA A 94 5.89 6.51 -10.44
C ALA A 94 5.15 7.77 -9.96
N GLY A 95 3.95 8.04 -10.50
CA GLY A 95 3.13 9.15 -10.03
C GLY A 95 2.58 8.95 -8.62
N ALA A 96 2.33 7.71 -8.21
CA ALA A 96 1.93 7.40 -6.84
C ALA A 96 3.09 7.62 -5.85
N VAL A 97 4.31 7.20 -6.20
CA VAL A 97 5.52 7.45 -5.40
C VAL A 97 5.74 8.94 -5.19
N GLU A 98 5.77 9.74 -6.27
CA GLU A 98 5.96 11.19 -6.19
C GLU A 98 4.91 11.87 -5.29
N ARG A 99 3.66 11.42 -5.38
CA ARG A 99 2.58 11.96 -4.59
C ARG A 99 2.63 11.52 -3.13
N ALA A 100 3.03 10.28 -2.86
CA ALA A 100 3.23 9.79 -1.51
C ALA A 100 4.35 10.56 -0.80
N GLU A 101 5.46 10.83 -1.50
CA GLU A 101 6.58 11.63 -0.99
C GLU A 101 6.18 13.08 -0.71
N ALA A 102 5.37 13.69 -1.59
CA ALA A 102 4.86 15.05 -1.40
C ALA A 102 3.82 15.14 -0.26
N GLY A 103 3.06 14.07 -0.04
CA GLY A 103 1.94 14.05 0.90
C GLY A 103 0.76 14.92 0.46
N PHE A 104 -0.03 15.39 1.42
CA PHE A 104 -1.18 16.26 1.15
C PHE A 104 -0.75 17.68 0.79
N GLU A 105 -1.34 18.24 -0.28
CA GLU A 105 -1.16 19.67 -0.54
C GLU A 105 -1.83 20.51 0.57
N PRO A 106 -1.39 21.77 0.78
CA PRO A 106 -1.86 22.60 1.89
C PRO A 106 -3.37 22.80 1.97
N LYS A 107 -4.11 22.65 0.87
CA LYS A 107 -5.57 22.75 0.86
C LYS A 107 -6.24 21.54 1.54
N TYR A 108 -5.72 20.33 1.34
CA TYR A 108 -6.17 19.13 2.03
C TYR A 108 -5.78 19.17 3.51
N GLY A 109 -4.54 19.58 3.81
CA GLY A 109 -4.05 19.71 5.19
C GLY A 109 -4.97 20.59 6.05
N ARG A 110 -5.41 21.74 5.53
CA ARG A 110 -6.36 22.64 6.22
C ARG A 110 -7.72 22.01 6.50
N VAL A 111 -8.23 21.19 5.58
CA VAL A 111 -9.49 20.47 5.77
C VAL A 111 -9.32 19.38 6.82
N LEU A 112 -8.23 18.60 6.74
CA LEU A 112 -7.91 17.56 7.72
C LEU A 112 -7.74 18.15 9.13
N ASP A 113 -7.07 19.29 9.28
CA ASP A 113 -6.91 20.00 10.57
C ASP A 113 -8.26 20.43 11.17
N ARG A 114 -9.25 20.72 10.32
CA ARG A 114 -10.62 21.04 10.77
C ARG A 114 -11.39 19.81 11.22
N LEU A 115 -11.20 18.67 10.55
CA LEU A 115 -11.94 17.43 10.80
C LEU A 115 -11.35 16.59 11.94
N LEU A 116 -10.04 16.74 12.19
CA LEU A 116 -9.26 15.88 13.07
C LEU A 116 -8.78 16.64 14.31
N SER A 117 -9.30 16.24 15.46
CA SER A 117 -8.74 16.60 16.77
C SER A 117 -8.12 15.35 17.39
N THR A 118 -6.87 15.06 17.04
CA THR A 118 -6.17 13.81 17.42
C THR A 118 -4.73 14.09 17.87
N THR A 119 -4.09 13.10 18.47
CA THR A 119 -2.66 13.18 18.82
C THR A 119 -1.80 13.13 17.55
N ALA A 120 -0.55 13.60 17.61
CA ALA A 120 0.36 13.52 16.46
C ALA A 120 0.60 12.09 15.94
N ALA A 121 0.58 11.09 16.83
CA ALA A 121 0.71 9.68 16.43
C ALA A 121 -0.53 9.17 15.71
N ALA A 122 -1.73 9.49 16.21
CA ALA A 122 -2.99 9.18 15.54
C ALA A 122 -3.09 9.91 14.19
N ARG A 123 -2.71 11.19 14.15
CA ARG A 123 -2.73 12.00 12.93
C ARG A 123 -1.88 11.37 11.82
N ARG A 124 -0.65 10.93 12.13
CA ARG A 124 0.21 10.25 11.13
C ARG A 124 -0.43 9.00 10.52
N ARG A 125 -1.11 8.18 11.33
CA ARG A 125 -1.80 6.98 10.82
C ARG A 125 -3.02 7.35 10.00
N ILE A 126 -3.82 8.31 10.47
CA ILE A 126 -5.00 8.78 9.72
C ILE A 126 -4.58 9.41 8.40
N ASP A 127 -3.52 10.22 8.38
CA ASP A 127 -3.00 10.84 7.16
C ASP A 127 -2.49 9.79 6.17
N HIS A 128 -1.80 8.73 6.63
CA HIS A 128 -1.40 7.60 5.78
C HIS A 128 -2.61 6.98 5.06
N HIS A 129 -3.60 6.54 5.84
CA HIS A 129 -4.79 5.90 5.29
C HIS A 129 -5.60 6.85 4.40
N ALA A 130 -5.76 8.11 4.83
CA ALA A 130 -6.45 9.11 4.02
C ALA A 130 -5.71 9.40 2.70
N LEU A 131 -4.37 9.39 2.69
CA LEU A 131 -3.60 9.62 1.46
C LEU A 131 -3.75 8.43 0.50
N CYS A 132 -3.65 7.20 1.01
CA CYS A 132 -3.93 5.96 0.27
C CYS A 132 -5.32 6.03 -0.37
N ASP A 133 -6.33 6.31 0.46
CA ASP A 133 -7.74 6.28 0.08
C ASP A 133 -8.16 7.42 -0.82
N LEU A 134 -7.63 8.63 -0.64
CA LEU A 134 -8.13 9.82 -1.34
C LEU A 134 -7.27 10.22 -2.53
N ARG A 135 -5.96 9.91 -2.51
CA ARG A 135 -5.02 10.47 -3.48
C ARG A 135 -4.08 9.47 -4.14
N LEU A 136 -4.02 8.23 -3.66
CA LEU A 136 -3.22 7.13 -4.23
C LEU A 136 -4.14 5.98 -4.67
N PHE A 137 -3.75 4.72 -4.51
CA PHE A 137 -4.44 3.56 -5.07
C PHE A 137 -5.17 2.71 -4.03
N GLY A 138 -5.58 3.31 -2.91
CA GLY A 138 -6.24 2.57 -1.82
C GLY A 138 -5.37 1.40 -1.36
N ASP A 139 -5.96 0.21 -1.32
CA ASP A 139 -5.32 -1.04 -0.90
C ASP A 139 -4.13 -1.46 -1.77
N LEU A 140 -4.02 -0.96 -3.01
CA LEU A 140 -2.85 -1.24 -3.87
C LEU A 140 -1.69 -0.26 -3.66
N THR A 141 -1.87 0.75 -2.81
CA THR A 141 -0.82 1.73 -2.52
C THR A 141 0.48 1.08 -2.02
N PRO A 142 0.45 0.12 -1.08
CA PRO A 142 1.68 -0.54 -0.64
C PRO A 142 2.47 -1.24 -1.74
N ILE A 143 1.78 -1.88 -2.69
CA ILE A 143 2.42 -2.51 -3.86
C ILE A 143 3.06 -1.44 -4.75
N ALA A 144 2.35 -0.32 -4.97
CA ALA A 144 2.89 0.77 -5.77
C ALA A 144 4.10 1.46 -5.12
N LEU A 145 4.18 1.52 -3.79
CA LEU A 145 5.26 2.22 -3.09
C LEU A 145 6.48 1.34 -2.78
N ASP A 146 6.36 0.01 -2.80
CA ASP A 146 7.48 -0.87 -2.47
C ASP A 146 8.57 -0.82 -3.55
N ALA A 147 9.68 -0.14 -3.27
CA ALA A 147 10.81 0.01 -4.18
C ALA A 147 11.47 -1.32 -4.60
N ARG A 148 11.24 -2.43 -3.88
CA ARG A 148 11.75 -3.76 -4.26
C ARG A 148 10.94 -4.43 -5.36
N ILE A 149 9.74 -3.94 -5.62
CA ILE A 149 8.91 -4.40 -6.74
C ILE A 149 9.42 -3.73 -8.01
N ALA A 150 10.07 -4.53 -8.86
CA ALA A 150 10.62 -4.10 -10.13
C ALA A 150 9.53 -4.03 -11.21
N VAL A 151 8.66 -5.04 -11.24
CA VAL A 151 7.58 -5.17 -12.22
C VAL A 151 6.33 -5.71 -11.52
N ALA A 152 5.17 -5.21 -11.92
CA ALA A 152 3.87 -5.75 -11.55
C ALA A 152 3.14 -6.10 -12.87
N ASP A 153 2.54 -7.27 -12.94
CA ASP A 153 1.82 -7.79 -14.11
C ASP A 153 0.67 -8.70 -13.64
N VAL A 154 -0.20 -9.12 -14.55
CA VAL A 154 -1.28 -10.07 -14.27
C VAL A 154 -0.84 -11.47 -14.67
N GLY A 155 -0.82 -12.39 -13.70
CA GLY A 155 -0.55 -13.80 -13.92
C GLY A 155 -1.69 -14.53 -14.65
N ASP A 156 -1.43 -15.78 -15.00
CA ASP A 156 -2.35 -16.62 -15.78
C ASP A 156 -3.73 -16.80 -15.09
N ASP A 157 -3.76 -16.77 -13.75
CA ASP A 157 -4.96 -16.93 -12.93
C ASP A 157 -5.77 -15.63 -12.76
N ARG A 158 -5.49 -14.59 -13.56
CA ARG A 158 -6.11 -13.25 -13.45
C ARG A 158 -5.86 -12.60 -12.08
N GLU A 159 -4.69 -12.82 -11.52
CA GLU A 159 -4.24 -12.23 -10.27
C GLU A 159 -3.07 -11.28 -10.55
N LEU A 160 -3.01 -10.17 -9.84
CA LEU A 160 -1.82 -9.32 -9.84
C LEU A 160 -0.66 -10.06 -9.18
N VAL A 161 0.44 -10.19 -9.93
CA VAL A 161 1.68 -10.80 -9.50
C VAL A 161 2.79 -9.74 -9.57
N VAL A 162 3.68 -9.77 -8.58
CA VAL A 162 4.79 -8.81 -8.50
C VAL A 162 6.13 -9.52 -8.57
N HIS A 163 7.06 -8.92 -9.30
CA HIS A 163 8.42 -9.42 -9.47
C HIS A 163 9.38 -8.58 -8.64
N THR A 164 10.20 -9.28 -7.86
CA THR A 164 11.31 -8.71 -7.10
C THR A 164 12.61 -9.37 -7.55
N ASP A 165 13.75 -8.78 -7.19
CA ASP A 165 15.06 -9.31 -7.61
C ASP A 165 15.45 -10.61 -6.91
N ALA A 166 14.84 -10.92 -5.76
CA ALA A 166 15.29 -11.97 -4.85
C ALA A 166 14.42 -13.23 -4.83
N PHE A 167 13.23 -13.18 -5.43
CA PHE A 167 12.25 -14.25 -5.34
C PHE A 167 11.65 -14.58 -6.71
N ALA A 168 11.10 -15.79 -6.84
CA ALA A 168 10.16 -16.09 -7.90
C ALA A 168 8.95 -15.13 -7.81
N PRO A 169 8.10 -15.03 -8.85
CA PRO A 169 6.98 -14.10 -8.85
C PRO A 169 6.09 -14.28 -7.61
N LEU A 170 5.67 -13.17 -7.00
CA LEU A 170 4.91 -13.15 -5.76
C LEU A 170 3.42 -12.92 -6.03
N GLU A 171 2.59 -13.85 -5.57
CA GLU A 171 1.12 -13.77 -5.55
C GLU A 171 0.67 -12.72 -4.53
N THR A 172 -0.23 -11.82 -4.91
CA THR A 172 -0.70 -10.72 -4.03
C THR A 172 -2.12 -10.94 -3.48
N GLY A 173 -2.86 -11.90 -4.02
CA GLY A 173 -4.28 -12.16 -3.79
C GLY A 173 -5.22 -11.12 -4.42
N VAL A 174 -4.69 -10.18 -5.22
CA VAL A 174 -5.48 -9.10 -5.84
C VAL A 174 -5.97 -9.52 -7.22
N ASP A 175 -7.27 -9.43 -7.45
CA ASP A 175 -7.89 -9.70 -8.75
C ASP A 175 -7.40 -8.69 -9.83
N ALA A 176 -7.14 -9.17 -11.03
CA ALA A 176 -6.71 -8.35 -12.18
C ALA A 176 -7.67 -7.22 -12.55
N ASP A 177 -8.95 -7.36 -12.23
CA ASP A 177 -9.99 -6.35 -12.50
C ASP A 177 -10.18 -5.39 -11.31
N ALA A 178 -9.40 -5.51 -10.23
CA ALA A 178 -9.45 -4.59 -9.10
C ALA A 178 -9.08 -3.16 -9.52
N GLU A 179 -9.66 -2.18 -8.83
CA GLU A 179 -9.45 -0.77 -9.14
C GLU A 179 -7.97 -0.40 -9.05
N TYR A 180 -7.46 0.27 -10.09
CA TYR A 180 -6.07 0.74 -10.22
C TYR A 180 -4.98 -0.31 -10.51
N VAL A 181 -5.32 -1.59 -10.71
CA VAL A 181 -4.34 -2.63 -11.11
C VAL A 181 -3.56 -2.21 -12.37
N ASP A 182 -4.27 -1.70 -13.37
CA ASP A 182 -3.73 -1.14 -14.61
C ASP A 182 -2.66 -0.06 -14.36
N ARG A 183 -2.87 0.78 -13.34
CA ARG A 183 -1.99 1.90 -12.99
C ARG A 183 -0.80 1.50 -12.15
N VAL A 184 -0.96 0.47 -11.32
CA VAL A 184 0.12 -0.13 -10.53
C VAL A 184 1.11 -0.84 -11.46
N ALA A 185 0.62 -1.58 -12.46
CA ALA A 185 1.42 -2.15 -13.54
C ALA A 185 1.91 -1.10 -14.55
N GLY A 186 1.30 0.10 -14.53
CA GLY A 186 1.54 1.17 -15.49
C GLY A 186 2.93 1.83 -15.36
N GLU A 187 3.56 2.04 -16.51
CA GLU A 187 4.85 2.71 -16.63
C GLU A 187 4.68 4.10 -17.25
N ARG A 188 5.29 5.11 -16.62
CA ARG A 188 5.37 6.45 -17.20
C ARG A 188 6.50 6.51 -18.22
N LEU A 189 6.17 6.86 -19.45
CA LEU A 189 7.14 7.05 -20.54
C LEU A 189 7.68 8.48 -20.58
N ALA A 190 6.81 9.48 -20.34
CA ALA A 190 7.21 10.88 -20.30
C ALA A 190 6.25 11.75 -19.48
N ARG A 191 6.74 12.91 -19.03
CA ARG A 191 5.94 14.01 -18.47
C ARG A 191 6.51 15.33 -18.97
N TYR A 192 5.64 16.22 -19.45
CA TYR A 192 6.02 17.58 -19.86
C TYR A 192 4.84 18.53 -19.73
N ALA A 193 5.11 19.83 -19.61
CA ALA A 193 4.09 20.86 -19.60
C ALA A 193 3.82 21.38 -21.02
N VAL A 194 2.55 21.61 -21.34
CA VAL A 194 2.10 22.25 -22.57
C VAL A 194 1.38 23.55 -22.22
N GLU A 195 1.79 24.64 -22.85
CA GLU A 195 1.11 25.93 -22.72
C GLU A 195 -0.24 25.89 -23.46
N PHE A 196 -1.33 26.15 -22.74
CA PHE A 196 -2.68 26.26 -23.30
C PHE A 196 -3.41 27.44 -22.64
N ALA A 197 -3.85 28.40 -23.47
CA ALA A 197 -4.58 29.59 -23.01
C ALA A 197 -3.88 30.39 -21.87
N GLY A 198 -2.54 30.39 -21.83
CA GLY A 198 -1.75 31.06 -20.79
C GLY A 198 -1.57 30.26 -19.50
N PHE A 199 -1.94 28.97 -19.52
CA PHE A 199 -1.73 28.02 -18.43
C PHE A 199 -0.81 26.89 -18.87
N ALA A 200 0.13 26.50 -18.00
CA ALA A 200 0.90 25.28 -18.17
C ALA A 200 0.04 24.08 -17.76
N VAL A 201 -0.27 23.20 -18.71
CA VAL A 201 -1.01 21.95 -18.48
C VAL A 201 -0.03 20.79 -18.53
N ASP A 202 0.08 20.05 -17.43
CA ASP A 202 0.92 18.86 -17.39
C ASP A 202 0.34 17.78 -18.31
N VAL A 203 1.18 17.16 -19.12
CA VAL A 203 0.83 16.01 -19.97
C VAL A 203 1.69 14.83 -19.55
N VAL A 204 1.05 13.68 -19.33
CA VAL A 204 1.70 12.41 -19.01
C VAL A 204 1.47 11.43 -20.16
N ILE A 205 2.57 10.85 -20.64
CA ILE A 205 2.57 9.71 -21.55
C ILE A 205 2.88 8.47 -20.72
N TYR A 206 2.02 7.47 -20.78
CA TYR A 206 2.16 6.24 -20.00
C TYR A 206 1.69 5.04 -20.80
N ARG A 207 2.11 3.85 -20.36
CA ARG A 207 1.61 2.57 -20.87
C ARG A 207 1.10 1.72 -19.72
N GLU A 208 0.04 0.97 -19.97
CA GLU A 208 -0.48 -0.04 -19.04
C GLU A 208 0.15 -1.38 -19.39
N ARG A 209 0.66 -2.12 -18.39
CA ARG A 209 1.28 -3.43 -18.60
C ARG A 209 0.35 -4.57 -18.17
N LEU A 210 -0.85 -4.60 -18.73
CA LEU A 210 -1.80 -5.70 -18.55
C LEU A 210 -1.69 -6.66 -19.72
N LEU A 211 -1.23 -7.89 -19.47
CA LEU A 211 -1.25 -8.96 -20.48
C LEU A 211 -2.70 -9.22 -20.93
N GLY A 212 -2.96 -9.09 -22.24
CA GLY A 212 -4.24 -9.43 -22.87
C GLY A 212 -5.14 -8.25 -23.29
N SER A 213 -4.80 -7.00 -22.98
CA SER A 213 -5.56 -5.81 -23.41
C SER A 213 -4.80 -5.00 -24.49
N ASP A 214 -4.37 -5.65 -25.57
CA ASP A 214 -3.52 -4.99 -26.56
C ASP A 214 -4.33 -4.44 -27.75
N ALA A 215 -4.43 -3.11 -27.80
CA ALA A 215 -4.72 -2.37 -29.03
C ALA A 215 -4.08 -0.97 -29.02
N PHE A 216 -3.75 -0.41 -27.84
CA PHE A 216 -3.05 0.88 -27.72
C PHE A 216 -2.06 0.86 -26.55
N GLU A 217 -0.81 0.48 -26.83
CA GLU A 217 0.25 0.38 -25.82
C GLU A 217 0.55 1.73 -25.13
N THR A 218 0.28 2.87 -25.76
CA THR A 218 0.62 4.21 -25.23
C THR A 218 -0.59 5.12 -25.10
N LYS A 219 -0.77 5.70 -23.90
CA LYS A 219 -1.83 6.65 -23.55
C LYS A 219 -1.27 8.02 -23.23
N TYR A 220 -2.04 9.05 -23.56
CA TYR A 220 -1.74 10.46 -23.30
C TYR A 220 -2.81 11.02 -22.38
N ALA A 221 -2.42 11.73 -21.33
CA ALA A 221 -3.37 12.39 -20.45
C ALA A 221 -2.90 13.79 -20.07
N ALA A 222 -3.74 14.79 -20.37
CA ALA A 222 -3.63 16.12 -19.80
C ALA A 222 -4.07 16.10 -18.34
N LEU A 223 -3.34 16.78 -17.46
CA LEU A 223 -3.61 16.91 -16.04
C LEU A 223 -4.24 18.26 -15.75
N GLU A 224 -5.55 18.24 -15.54
CA GLU A 224 -6.29 19.37 -14.98
C GLU A 224 -6.01 19.50 -13.47
N PRO A 225 -6.10 20.72 -12.90
CA PRO A 225 -5.96 20.92 -11.46
C PRO A 225 -7.04 20.19 -10.67
N ASP A 226 -6.67 19.59 -9.53
CA ASP A 226 -7.64 18.96 -8.63
C ASP A 226 -8.61 20.00 -8.05
N LEU A 227 -9.89 19.67 -7.96
CA LEU A 227 -10.92 20.45 -7.25
C LEU A 227 -11.23 19.82 -5.89
N LEU A 228 -11.50 20.64 -4.88
CA LEU A 228 -12.03 20.18 -3.59
C LEU A 228 -13.57 20.15 -3.61
N PRO A 229 -14.21 19.38 -2.70
CA PRO A 229 -15.65 19.49 -2.51
C PRO A 229 -16.09 20.95 -2.26
N GLY A 230 -16.94 21.48 -3.13
CA GLY A 230 -17.47 22.83 -3.05
C GLY A 230 -16.64 23.93 -3.72
N ASP A 231 -15.58 23.58 -4.46
CA ASP A 231 -14.90 24.48 -5.41
C ASP A 231 -15.70 24.68 -6.71
#